data_AF-A0AAD6SDV7-F1
#
_entry.id   AF-A0AAD6SDV7-F1
#
_cell.length_a   1.000
_cell.length_b   1.000
_cell.length_c   1.000
_cell.angle_alpha   90.00
_cell.angle_beta   90.00
_cell.angle_gamma   90.00
#
_symmetry.space_group_name_H-M   'P 1'
#
loop_
_entity.id
_entity.type
_entity.pdbx_description
1 polymer ?
#
loop_
_entity_poly.entity_id
_entity_poly.type
_entity_poly.pdbx_seq_one_letter_code
_entity_poly.pdbx_strand_id
1 'polypeptide(L)'
;MADAPPPYNRSNSRPAISDKASTLKSVASTSKSSSLLQKSSASRRSSILGLFRKAPEPEVLPDATVKAAVLEDVRTLVQPYAADSIPERLTLLGTCAQLCVRHKLDFSLLLQGKAVESHSALYWAIVNNNEWPPRWPFALVAAVLSYSAPLTPETVREARRACISLRSQEMFHFLRMSPEFGTLSTEDRYLLGVAVPPEDITVEEITGDALPFSVRFHIPQFQKRMMLGKDINVEFVARGRLWNLKFYTASKPTAKHLTHGYWSGLLRMVENSPMTPAAFGLVFLDARPSPSSPEPFWVSKSRRKEILYVQGETEPKDHGIISWSWTMFRDDSPCIAPDGSLTGVLGVKLASEDAPKRFPETIPTTPDEQCIIC
;
A
#
# COMPACT_ATOMS: atom_id res chain seq x y z
N MET A 1 32.44 -6.21 -29.47
CA MET A 1 31.33 -5.46 -30.10
C MET A 1 30.08 -6.29 -29.90
N ALA A 2 29.28 -5.96 -28.90
CA ALA A 2 28.06 -6.69 -28.56
C ALA A 2 26.86 -5.85 -29.03
N ASP A 3 26.02 -6.46 -29.86
CA ASP A 3 24.81 -5.87 -30.43
C ASP A 3 23.83 -5.45 -29.33
N ALA A 4 23.40 -4.19 -29.39
CA ALA A 4 22.36 -3.67 -28.53
C ALA A 4 20.98 -4.14 -29.04
N PRO A 5 20.06 -4.56 -28.15
CA PRO A 5 18.72 -4.98 -28.57
C PRO A 5 17.88 -3.79 -29.06
N PRO A 6 16.92 -4.02 -29.97
CA PRO A 6 16.11 -2.97 -30.57
C PRO A 6 15.11 -2.36 -29.58
N PRO A 7 14.75 -1.07 -29.73
CA PRO A 7 13.81 -0.39 -28.85
C PRO A 7 12.37 -0.87 -29.07
N TYR A 8 11.67 -1.18 -27.98
CA TYR A 8 10.23 -1.46 -28.02
C TYR A 8 9.44 -0.15 -28.13
N ASN A 9 8.73 0.03 -29.24
CA ASN A 9 7.72 1.07 -29.40
C ASN A 9 6.48 0.74 -28.55
N ARG A 10 6.18 1.59 -27.57
CA ARG A 10 4.92 1.55 -26.81
C ARG A 10 3.94 2.56 -27.42
N SER A 11 3.02 2.05 -28.24
CA SER A 11 1.93 2.83 -28.83
C SER A 11 0.85 3.11 -27.78
N ASN A 12 0.81 4.32 -27.23
CA ASN A 12 -0.32 4.82 -26.44
C ASN A 12 -1.31 5.53 -27.37
N SER A 13 -2.38 4.84 -27.78
CA SER A 13 -3.57 5.46 -28.37
C SER A 13 -4.78 5.18 -27.48
N ARG A 14 -5.21 6.21 -26.77
CA ARG A 14 -6.43 6.21 -25.94
C ARG A 14 -7.54 6.88 -26.76
N PRO A 15 -8.70 6.24 -27.02
CA PRO A 15 -9.81 6.93 -27.66
C PRO A 15 -10.57 7.78 -26.64
N ALA A 16 -10.93 8.99 -27.06
CA ALA A 16 -11.80 9.90 -26.33
C ALA A 16 -13.24 9.35 -26.34
N ILE A 17 -13.84 9.20 -25.17
CA ILE A 17 -15.27 8.87 -25.02
C ILE A 17 -15.98 10.10 -24.46
N SER A 18 -17.02 10.48 -25.20
CA SER A 18 -17.93 11.61 -24.98
C SER A 18 -19.01 11.25 -23.97
N ASP A 19 -19.21 12.10 -22.97
CA ASP A 19 -20.20 11.93 -21.91
C ASP A 19 -21.64 12.19 -22.40
N LYS A 20 -22.56 11.29 -22.05
CA LYS A 20 -23.99 11.57 -21.99
C LYS A 20 -24.53 11.17 -20.62
N ALA A 21 -25.00 12.18 -19.89
CA ALA A 21 -25.66 12.07 -18.61
C ALA A 21 -27.01 11.33 -18.73
N SER A 22 -27.29 10.45 -17.77
CA SER A 22 -28.65 10.01 -17.48
C SER A 22 -28.91 9.94 -15.98
N THR A 23 -29.91 10.73 -15.59
CA THR A 23 -30.52 10.87 -14.27
C THR A 23 -31.29 9.60 -13.91
N LEU A 24 -31.03 9.01 -12.74
CA LEU A 24 -31.91 7.98 -12.16
C LEU A 24 -32.29 8.31 -10.72
N LYS A 25 -33.60 8.16 -10.48
CA LYS A 25 -34.36 8.50 -9.28
C LYS A 25 -34.18 7.45 -8.19
N SER A 26 -34.04 7.95 -6.97
CA SER A 26 -34.12 7.24 -5.69
C SER A 26 -35.48 6.57 -5.50
N VAL A 27 -35.50 5.26 -5.22
CA VAL A 27 -36.67 4.53 -4.71
C VAL A 27 -36.33 4.00 -3.32
N ALA A 28 -37.14 4.41 -2.34
CA ALA A 28 -37.07 3.99 -0.95
C ALA A 28 -37.48 2.52 -0.79
N SER A 29 -36.68 1.74 -0.07
CA SER A 29 -36.98 0.36 0.30
C SER A 29 -37.37 0.26 1.78
N THR A 30 -38.65 -0.03 2.00
CA THR A 30 -39.28 -0.32 3.29
C THR A 30 -38.86 -1.70 3.79
N SER A 31 -38.26 -1.76 4.97
CA SER A 31 -37.96 -2.98 5.72
C SER A 31 -39.24 -3.62 6.27
N LYS A 32 -39.47 -4.91 5.96
CA LYS A 32 -40.43 -5.76 6.67
C LYS A 32 -39.73 -6.98 7.23
N SER A 33 -39.72 -7.03 8.56
CA SER A 33 -39.42 -8.20 9.38
C SER A 33 -40.53 -9.24 9.25
N SER A 34 -40.17 -10.50 9.00
CA SER A 34 -41.05 -11.63 9.26
C SER A 34 -40.25 -12.80 9.83
N SER A 35 -40.42 -12.98 11.14
CA SER A 35 -40.14 -14.21 11.87
C SER A 35 -41.21 -15.25 11.54
N LEU A 36 -40.83 -16.44 11.07
CA LEU A 36 -41.72 -17.59 11.05
C LEU A 36 -40.93 -18.87 11.39
N LEU A 37 -41.25 -19.38 12.57
CA LEU A 37 -41.01 -20.75 13.03
C LEU A 37 -41.55 -21.75 12.01
N GLN A 38 -40.74 -22.75 11.63
CA GLN A 38 -41.27 -24.02 11.15
C GLN A 38 -40.65 -25.22 11.88
N LYS A 39 -41.60 -25.96 12.45
CA LYS A 39 -41.55 -27.22 13.18
C LYS A 39 -41.12 -28.37 12.27
N SER A 40 -40.26 -29.22 12.82
CA SER A 40 -40.28 -30.69 12.80
C SER A 40 -41.03 -31.41 11.65
N SER A 41 -40.31 -32.26 10.91
CA SER A 41 -40.89 -33.49 10.38
C SER A 41 -39.85 -34.60 10.13
N ALA A 42 -40.09 -35.71 10.84
CA ALA A 42 -39.97 -37.09 10.36
C ALA A 42 -38.60 -37.66 9.96
N SER A 43 -38.03 -38.37 10.94
CA SER A 43 -37.29 -39.63 10.79
C SER A 43 -37.91 -40.57 9.74
N ARG A 44 -37.13 -40.94 8.72
CA ARG A 44 -37.29 -42.18 7.96
C ARG A 44 -35.95 -42.92 7.94
N ARG A 45 -35.85 -43.94 8.80
CA ARG A 45 -34.86 -45.01 8.70
C ARG A 45 -35.24 -45.89 7.50
N SER A 46 -34.52 -45.76 6.39
CA SER A 46 -34.48 -46.78 5.35
C SER A 46 -33.16 -47.54 5.48
N SER A 47 -33.25 -48.72 6.08
CA SER A 47 -32.20 -49.73 6.11
C SER A 47 -32.02 -50.28 4.69
N ILE A 48 -30.99 -49.81 3.98
CA ILE A 48 -30.49 -50.43 2.76
C ILE A 48 -29.24 -51.22 3.13
N LEU A 49 -29.43 -52.53 3.34
CA LEU A 49 -28.38 -53.55 3.24
C LEU A 49 -28.06 -53.71 1.75
N GLY A 50 -27.18 -52.84 1.25
CA GLY A 50 -26.66 -52.89 -0.11
C GLY A 50 -25.16 -53.14 -0.05
N LEU A 51 -24.70 -54.17 -0.78
CA LEU A 51 -23.32 -54.61 -0.89
C LEU A 51 -22.33 -53.44 -0.99
N PHE A 52 -21.43 -53.34 -0.01
CA PHE A 52 -20.22 -52.53 -0.13
C PHE A 52 -19.34 -53.13 -1.23
N ARG A 53 -19.57 -52.70 -2.49
CA ARG A 53 -18.50 -52.72 -3.50
C ARG A 53 -17.40 -51.86 -2.92
N LYS A 54 -16.30 -52.51 -2.52
CA LYS A 54 -15.04 -51.87 -2.13
C LYS A 54 -14.69 -50.88 -3.25
N ALA A 55 -14.97 -49.59 -3.02
CA ALA A 55 -14.61 -48.54 -3.96
C ALA A 55 -13.11 -48.69 -4.24
N PRO A 56 -12.67 -48.58 -5.51
CA PRO A 56 -11.26 -48.67 -5.84
C PRO A 56 -10.52 -47.71 -4.92
N GLU A 57 -9.59 -48.27 -4.14
CA GLU A 57 -8.76 -47.53 -3.21
C GLU A 57 -8.09 -46.42 -4.02
N PRO A 58 -8.27 -45.14 -3.66
CA PRO A 58 -7.74 -44.04 -4.45
C PRO A 58 -6.22 -44.21 -4.52
N GLU A 59 -5.70 -44.43 -5.72
CA GLU A 59 -4.25 -44.48 -5.95
C GLU A 59 -3.63 -43.24 -5.33
N VAL A 60 -2.77 -43.46 -4.33
CA VAL A 60 -2.07 -42.39 -3.63
C VAL A 60 -1.00 -41.87 -4.59
N LEU A 61 -1.32 -40.81 -5.32
CA LEU A 61 -0.35 -40.11 -6.14
C LEU A 61 0.83 -39.65 -5.26
N PRO A 62 2.08 -39.77 -5.75
CA PRO A 62 3.24 -39.27 -5.03
C PRO A 62 3.12 -37.77 -4.74
N ASP A 63 3.50 -37.33 -3.54
CA ASP A 63 3.40 -35.92 -3.10
C ASP A 63 4.14 -34.96 -4.03
N ALA A 64 5.23 -35.41 -4.66
CA ALA A 64 5.98 -34.62 -5.65
C ALA A 64 5.15 -34.30 -6.91
N THR A 65 4.34 -35.24 -7.38
CA THR A 65 3.45 -35.08 -8.54
C THR A 65 2.34 -34.08 -8.21
N VAL A 66 1.77 -34.19 -7.01
CA VAL A 66 0.72 -33.26 -6.54
C VAL A 66 1.27 -31.86 -6.39
N LYS A 67 2.46 -31.71 -5.80
CA LYS A 67 3.14 -30.42 -5.69
C LYS A 67 3.39 -29.79 -7.06
N ALA A 68 3.87 -30.56 -8.03
CA ALA A 68 4.11 -30.07 -9.39
C ALA A 68 2.80 -29.61 -10.07
N ALA A 69 1.72 -30.38 -9.93
CA ALA A 69 0.41 -30.03 -10.46
C ALA A 69 -0.13 -28.72 -9.84
N VAL A 70 -0.07 -28.59 -8.51
CA VAL A 70 -0.49 -27.36 -7.81
C VAL A 70 0.32 -26.15 -8.27
N LEU A 71 1.63 -26.30 -8.48
CA LEU A 71 2.47 -25.19 -8.95
C LEU A 71 2.16 -24.77 -10.40
N GLU A 72 1.77 -25.71 -11.26
CA GLU A 72 1.26 -25.40 -12.61
C GLU A 72 -0.07 -24.65 -12.56
N ASP A 73 -1.01 -25.11 -11.73
CA ASP A 73 -2.30 -24.43 -11.53
C ASP A 73 -2.10 -23.00 -10.99
N VAL A 74 -1.21 -22.83 -10.00
CA VAL A 74 -0.83 -21.52 -9.47
C VAL A 74 -0.17 -20.65 -10.54
N ARG A 75 0.69 -21.23 -11.40
CA ARG A 75 1.30 -20.51 -12.53
C ARG A 75 0.24 -20.03 -13.51
N THR A 76 -0.71 -20.87 -13.87
CA THR A 76 -1.82 -20.54 -14.76
C THR A 76 -2.68 -19.42 -14.16
N LEU A 77 -2.97 -19.51 -12.87
CA LEU A 77 -3.76 -18.53 -12.13
C LEU A 77 -3.17 -17.11 -12.16
N VAL A 78 -1.85 -16.99 -12.02
CA VAL A 78 -1.18 -15.68 -11.97
C VAL A 78 -0.89 -15.10 -13.35
N GLN A 79 -1.11 -15.82 -14.45
CA GLN A 79 -0.82 -15.30 -15.79
C GLN A 79 -1.76 -14.13 -16.18
N PRO A 80 -1.25 -13.13 -16.91
CA PRO A 80 -2.03 -11.94 -17.30
C PRO A 80 -3.15 -12.26 -18.30
N TYR A 81 -3.00 -13.32 -19.11
CA TYR A 81 -3.92 -13.64 -20.21
C TYR A 81 -4.71 -14.94 -20.02
N ALA A 82 -4.80 -15.47 -18.80
CA ALA A 82 -5.73 -16.57 -18.58
C ALA A 82 -7.13 -16.06 -18.95
N ALA A 83 -7.77 -16.70 -19.94
CA ALA A 83 -9.10 -16.33 -20.44
C ALA A 83 -10.20 -16.44 -19.37
N ASP A 84 -9.82 -16.94 -18.19
CA ASP A 84 -10.68 -17.21 -17.06
C ASP A 84 -10.99 -15.95 -16.27
N SER A 85 -12.25 -15.86 -15.88
CA SER A 85 -12.79 -14.83 -15.00
C SER A 85 -12.16 -14.90 -13.60
N ILE A 86 -12.10 -13.77 -12.89
CA ILE A 86 -11.59 -13.72 -11.50
C ILE A 86 -12.25 -14.78 -10.59
N PRO A 87 -13.58 -15.02 -10.62
CA PRO A 87 -14.20 -16.07 -9.82
C PRO A 87 -13.69 -17.50 -10.10
N GLU A 88 -13.38 -17.82 -11.36
CA GLU A 88 -12.82 -19.12 -11.75
C GLU A 88 -11.41 -19.27 -11.17
N ARG A 89 -10.58 -18.22 -11.27
CA ARG A 89 -9.25 -18.20 -10.66
C ARG A 89 -9.30 -18.36 -9.14
N LEU A 90 -10.24 -17.70 -8.46
CA LEU A 90 -10.45 -17.87 -7.02
C LEU A 90 -10.91 -19.29 -6.65
N THR A 91 -11.75 -19.90 -7.49
CA THR A 91 -12.20 -21.29 -7.31
C THR A 91 -11.04 -22.28 -7.49
N LEU A 92 -10.19 -22.05 -8.49
CA LEU A 92 -8.97 -22.83 -8.72
C LEU A 92 -8.02 -22.73 -7.52
N LEU A 93 -7.81 -21.52 -6.99
CA LEU A 93 -6.98 -21.31 -5.80
C LEU A 93 -7.50 -22.08 -4.58
N GLY A 94 -8.81 -22.05 -4.35
CA GLY A 94 -9.45 -22.82 -3.28
C GLY A 94 -9.31 -24.33 -3.48
N THR A 95 -9.38 -24.81 -4.72
CA THR A 95 -9.17 -26.23 -5.07
C THR A 95 -7.73 -26.65 -4.80
N CYS A 96 -6.74 -25.83 -5.18
CA CYS A 96 -5.33 -26.06 -4.88
C CYS A 96 -5.07 -26.16 -3.37
N ALA A 97 -5.67 -25.27 -2.59
CA ALA A 97 -5.56 -25.28 -1.13
C ALA A 97 -6.12 -26.57 -0.52
N GLN A 98 -7.31 -27.01 -0.96
CA GLN A 98 -7.93 -28.26 -0.49
C GLN A 98 -7.09 -29.49 -0.88
N LEU A 99 -6.53 -29.49 -2.09
CA LEU A 99 -5.66 -30.58 -2.55
C LEU A 99 -4.39 -30.66 -1.70
N CYS A 100 -3.78 -29.53 -1.37
CA CYS A 100 -2.62 -29.48 -0.47
C CYS A 100 -2.94 -30.04 0.92
N VAL A 101 -4.09 -29.67 1.51
CA VAL A 101 -4.53 -30.19 2.80
C VAL A 101 -4.66 -31.72 2.77
N ARG A 102 -5.26 -32.28 1.71
CA ARG A 102 -5.43 -33.73 1.54
C ARG A 102 -4.09 -34.47 1.47
N HIS A 103 -3.07 -33.86 0.87
CA HIS A 103 -1.72 -34.42 0.72
C HIS A 103 -0.73 -33.93 1.79
N LYS A 104 -1.21 -33.25 2.84
CA LYS A 104 -0.37 -32.69 3.92
C LYS A 104 0.76 -31.77 3.40
N LEU A 105 0.51 -31.07 2.31
CA LEU A 105 1.40 -30.04 1.78
C LEU A 105 1.07 -28.69 2.40
N ASP A 106 2.11 -27.89 2.68
CA ASP A 106 1.95 -26.52 3.13
C ASP A 106 1.73 -25.61 1.92
N PHE A 107 0.47 -25.25 1.66
CA PHE A 107 0.10 -24.40 0.53
C PHE A 107 0.70 -22.99 0.65
N SER A 108 0.87 -22.47 1.86
CA SER A 108 1.47 -21.16 2.10
C SER A 108 2.92 -21.14 1.64
N LEU A 109 3.70 -22.16 2.01
CA LEU A 109 5.08 -22.31 1.53
C LEU A 109 5.20 -22.47 0.01
N LEU A 110 4.21 -23.10 -0.64
CA LEU A 110 4.19 -23.22 -2.10
C LEU A 110 3.95 -21.87 -2.78
N LEU A 111 3.00 -21.07 -2.30
CA LEU A 111 2.69 -19.73 -2.86
C LEU A 111 3.84 -18.73 -2.65
N GLN A 112 4.54 -18.83 -1.52
CA GLN A 112 5.69 -18.00 -1.18
C GLN A 112 6.98 -18.44 -1.89
N GLY A 113 7.01 -19.68 -2.40
CA GLY A 113 8.14 -20.21 -3.16
C GLY A 113 8.32 -19.52 -4.52
N LYS A 114 9.57 -19.45 -4.98
CA LYS A 114 9.96 -18.86 -6.28
C LYS A 114 9.69 -19.78 -7.47
N ALA A 115 8.48 -20.33 -7.54
CA ALA A 115 8.13 -21.35 -8.53
C ALA A 115 7.78 -20.76 -9.90
N VAL A 116 7.38 -19.48 -9.96
CA VAL A 116 6.97 -18.83 -11.21
C VAL A 116 8.04 -17.82 -11.60
N GLU A 117 8.87 -18.18 -12.58
CA GLU A 117 9.87 -17.27 -13.18
C GLU A 117 10.80 -16.61 -12.15
N SER A 118 11.22 -17.37 -11.14
CA SER A 118 12.09 -16.90 -10.02
C SER A 118 11.45 -15.92 -9.04
N HIS A 119 10.13 -15.77 -9.06
CA HIS A 119 9.35 -14.95 -8.14
C HIS A 119 8.20 -15.75 -7.50
N SER A 120 7.68 -15.25 -6.37
CA SER A 120 6.49 -15.79 -5.72
C SER A 120 5.21 -15.60 -6.54
N ALA A 121 4.20 -16.41 -6.24
CA ALA A 121 2.87 -16.25 -6.82
C ALA A 121 2.27 -14.88 -6.48
N LEU A 122 2.52 -14.38 -5.27
CA LEU A 122 2.06 -13.05 -4.83
C LEU A 122 2.67 -11.92 -5.67
N TYR A 123 3.95 -11.99 -6.02
CA TYR A 123 4.60 -11.01 -6.91
C TYR A 123 3.86 -10.92 -8.26
N TRP A 124 3.61 -12.06 -8.90
CA TRP A 124 2.94 -12.08 -10.20
C TRP A 124 1.46 -11.70 -10.11
N ALA A 125 0.77 -12.09 -9.04
CA ALA A 125 -0.60 -11.66 -8.79
C ALA A 125 -0.67 -10.13 -8.70
N ILE A 126 0.31 -9.47 -8.08
CA ILE A 126 0.40 -8.01 -8.03
C ILE A 126 0.68 -7.44 -9.43
N VAL A 127 1.77 -7.88 -10.08
CA VAL A 127 2.22 -7.35 -11.38
C VAL A 127 1.14 -7.49 -12.47
N ASN A 128 0.41 -8.60 -12.48
CA ASN A 128 -0.58 -8.88 -13.51
C ASN A 128 -1.97 -8.31 -13.20
N ASN A 129 -2.18 -7.68 -12.04
CA ASN A 129 -3.44 -7.01 -11.67
C ASN A 129 -3.54 -5.58 -12.26
N ASN A 130 -2.94 -5.30 -13.41
CA ASN A 130 -2.93 -3.96 -14.02
C ASN A 130 -4.15 -3.67 -14.93
N GLU A 131 -5.24 -4.41 -14.79
CA GLU A 131 -6.45 -4.16 -15.57
C GLU A 131 -7.17 -2.89 -15.09
N TRP A 132 -6.96 -1.80 -15.82
CA TRP A 132 -7.75 -0.57 -15.68
C TRP A 132 -8.96 -0.58 -16.63
N PRO A 133 -10.18 -0.22 -16.18
CA PRO A 133 -10.56 0.19 -14.83
C PRO A 133 -10.84 -1.02 -13.92
N PRO A 134 -10.44 -0.96 -12.63
CA PRO A 134 -10.67 -2.06 -11.72
C PRO A 134 -12.17 -2.16 -11.35
N ARG A 135 -12.89 -3.10 -11.97
CA ARG A 135 -14.24 -3.47 -11.51
C ARG A 135 -14.22 -4.19 -10.15
N TRP A 136 -13.07 -4.81 -9.83
CA TRP A 136 -12.81 -5.54 -8.59
C TRP A 136 -11.35 -5.34 -8.19
N PRO A 137 -10.99 -4.22 -7.55
CA PRO A 137 -9.60 -3.95 -7.24
C PRO A 137 -9.10 -5.03 -6.27
N PHE A 138 -8.16 -5.85 -6.74
CA PHE A 138 -7.28 -6.69 -5.91
C PHE A 138 -7.86 -7.98 -5.33
N ALA A 139 -9.01 -8.49 -5.80
CA ALA A 139 -9.61 -9.72 -5.25
C ALA A 139 -8.68 -10.95 -5.32
N LEU A 140 -7.99 -11.13 -6.45
CA LEU A 140 -7.01 -12.21 -6.61
C LEU A 140 -5.80 -12.01 -5.67
N VAL A 141 -5.28 -10.78 -5.59
CA VAL A 141 -4.17 -10.43 -4.70
C VAL A 141 -4.56 -10.70 -3.24
N ALA A 142 -5.77 -10.29 -2.82
CA ALA A 142 -6.31 -10.53 -1.49
C ALA A 142 -6.35 -12.02 -1.14
N ALA A 143 -6.82 -12.86 -2.08
CA ALA A 143 -6.93 -14.29 -1.87
C ALA A 143 -5.54 -14.96 -1.83
N VAL A 144 -4.63 -14.62 -2.75
CA VAL A 144 -3.26 -15.15 -2.72
C VAL A 144 -2.56 -14.73 -1.42
N LEU A 145 -2.76 -13.50 -0.96
CA LEU A 145 -2.21 -12.97 0.28
C LEU A 145 -2.71 -13.74 1.51
N SER A 146 -4.02 -14.02 1.59
CA SER A 146 -4.61 -14.75 2.73
C SER A 146 -4.15 -16.21 2.79
N TYR A 147 -4.03 -16.89 1.65
CA TYR A 147 -3.46 -18.25 1.60
C TYR A 147 -1.94 -18.29 1.83
N SER A 148 -1.23 -17.17 1.63
CA SER A 148 0.21 -17.06 1.87
C SER A 148 0.55 -16.70 3.32
N ALA A 149 -0.43 -16.47 4.20
CA ALA A 149 -0.15 -16.15 5.59
C ALA A 149 0.43 -17.37 6.35
N PRO A 150 1.37 -17.18 7.30
CA PRO A 150 2.12 -15.96 7.56
C PRO A 150 3.20 -15.69 6.49
N LEU A 151 3.41 -14.42 6.13
CA LEU A 151 4.39 -14.04 5.12
C LEU A 151 5.83 -14.10 5.64
N THR A 152 6.72 -14.65 4.84
CA THR A 152 8.16 -14.57 5.03
C THR A 152 8.69 -13.18 4.70
N PRO A 153 9.77 -12.71 5.33
CA PRO A 153 10.42 -11.45 4.99
C PRO A 153 10.83 -11.36 3.50
N GLU A 154 11.17 -12.49 2.88
CA GLU A 154 11.47 -12.62 1.45
C GLU A 154 10.24 -12.28 0.61
N THR A 155 9.09 -12.89 0.90
CA THR A 155 7.83 -12.64 0.18
C THR A 155 7.35 -11.20 0.36
N VAL A 156 7.50 -10.61 1.55
CA VAL A 156 7.20 -9.18 1.78
C VAL A 156 8.06 -8.28 0.89
N ARG A 157 9.36 -8.55 0.79
CA ARG A 157 10.26 -7.83 -0.11
C ARG A 157 9.89 -8.00 -1.58
N GLU A 158 9.46 -9.18 -2.00
CA GLU A 158 8.99 -9.39 -3.37
C GLU A 158 7.70 -8.63 -3.67
N ALA A 159 6.71 -8.66 -2.78
CA ALA A 159 5.49 -7.90 -2.94
C ALA A 159 5.76 -6.37 -3.02
N ARG A 160 6.67 -5.84 -2.19
CA ARG A 160 7.14 -4.45 -2.31
C ARG A 160 7.79 -4.18 -3.65
N ARG A 161 8.68 -5.06 -4.11
CA ARG A 161 9.30 -4.97 -5.43
C ARG A 161 8.27 -4.97 -6.56
N ALA A 162 7.20 -5.75 -6.46
CA ALA A 162 6.11 -5.74 -7.44
C ALA A 162 5.42 -4.37 -7.50
N CYS A 163 5.09 -3.79 -6.34
CA CYS A 163 4.51 -2.44 -6.27
C CYS A 163 5.43 -1.36 -6.84
N ILE A 164 6.73 -1.44 -6.55
CA ILE A 164 7.75 -0.55 -7.11
C ILE A 164 7.80 -0.64 -8.64
N SER A 165 7.79 -1.85 -9.20
CA SER A 165 7.78 -2.10 -10.64
C SER A 165 6.54 -1.52 -11.32
N LEU A 166 5.38 -1.62 -10.67
CA LEU A 166 4.12 -1.06 -11.15
C LEU A 166 4.01 0.45 -10.99
N ARG A 167 4.80 1.04 -10.08
CA ARG A 167 4.66 2.45 -9.64
C ARG A 167 3.25 2.77 -9.14
N SER A 168 2.58 1.80 -8.52
CA SER A 168 1.22 1.99 -7.97
C SER A 168 1.25 2.09 -6.46
N GLN A 169 0.98 3.31 -5.97
CA GLN A 169 0.80 3.57 -4.54
C GLN A 169 -0.49 2.93 -4.02
N GLU A 170 -1.54 2.85 -4.83
CA GLU A 170 -2.85 2.31 -4.45
C GLU A 170 -2.75 0.81 -4.13
N MET A 171 -2.02 0.06 -4.97
CA MET A 171 -1.73 -1.35 -4.71
C MET A 171 -0.90 -1.51 -3.42
N PHE A 172 0.12 -0.67 -3.23
CA PHE A 172 0.94 -0.74 -2.03
C PHE A 172 0.14 -0.40 -0.77
N HIS A 173 -0.73 0.61 -0.85
CA HIS A 173 -1.66 0.96 0.22
C HIS A 173 -2.62 -0.21 0.50
N PHE A 174 -3.22 -0.82 -0.52
CA PHE A 174 -4.05 -2.02 -0.36
C PHE A 174 -3.33 -3.15 0.38
N LEU A 175 -2.07 -3.44 0.03
CA LEU A 175 -1.28 -4.43 0.77
C LEU A 175 -1.11 -4.03 2.23
N ARG A 176 -0.76 -2.78 2.53
CA ARG A 176 -0.59 -2.30 3.92
C ARG A 176 -1.85 -2.37 4.78
N MET A 177 -3.03 -2.32 4.15
CA MET A 177 -4.33 -2.47 4.81
C MET A 177 -4.59 -3.91 5.26
N SER A 178 -3.95 -4.89 4.62
CA SER A 178 -4.10 -6.30 4.98
C SER A 178 -3.38 -6.61 6.30
N PRO A 179 -4.00 -7.39 7.21
CA PRO A 179 -3.37 -7.74 8.47
C PRO A 179 -2.12 -8.61 8.30
N GLU A 180 -2.03 -9.38 7.20
CA GLU A 180 -0.91 -10.27 6.87
C GLU A 180 0.35 -9.50 6.47
N PHE A 181 0.20 -8.30 5.92
CA PHE A 181 1.31 -7.48 5.40
C PHE A 181 1.61 -6.25 6.28
N GLY A 182 0.63 -5.79 7.07
CA GLY A 182 0.73 -4.57 7.87
C GLY A 182 1.93 -4.57 8.82
N THR A 183 2.64 -3.44 8.86
CA THR A 183 3.88 -3.25 9.64
C THR A 183 3.68 -2.98 11.12
N LEU A 184 2.43 -2.78 11.57
CA LEU A 184 2.15 -2.53 12.98
C LEU A 184 2.48 -3.76 13.82
N SER A 185 3.37 -3.58 14.79
CA SER A 185 3.69 -4.60 15.78
C SER A 185 2.42 -5.03 16.51
N THR A 186 2.33 -6.31 16.85
CA THR A 186 1.25 -6.84 17.72
C THR A 186 1.19 -6.07 19.05
N GLU A 187 2.33 -5.62 19.56
CA GLU A 187 2.42 -4.80 20.76
C GLU A 187 1.77 -3.42 20.56
N ASP A 188 2.08 -2.73 19.47
CA ASP A 188 1.45 -1.43 19.16
C ASP A 188 -0.05 -1.55 19.04
N ARG A 189 -0.54 -2.61 18.37
CA ARG A 189 -1.98 -2.89 18.24
C ARG A 189 -2.63 -3.07 19.60
N TYR A 190 -1.96 -3.76 20.53
CA TYR A 190 -2.46 -3.96 21.88
C TYR A 190 -2.44 -2.67 22.72
N LEU A 191 -1.32 -1.95 22.72
CA LEU A 191 -1.13 -0.72 23.48
C LEU A 191 -2.06 0.41 23.04
N LEU A 192 -2.42 0.45 21.75
CA LEU A 192 -3.31 1.47 21.20
C LEU A 192 -4.79 1.19 21.50
N GLY A 193 -5.12 0.00 21.99
CA GLY A 193 -6.41 -0.33 22.65
C GLY A 193 -7.63 -0.37 21.74
N VAL A 194 -7.48 -0.16 20.43
CA VAL A 194 -8.50 -0.22 19.37
C VAL A 194 -7.79 -0.59 18.08
N ALA A 195 -8.50 -1.16 17.09
CA ALA A 195 -8.00 -1.25 15.72
C ALA A 195 -7.58 0.15 15.25
N VAL A 196 -6.27 0.38 15.21
CA VAL A 196 -5.68 1.65 14.77
C VAL A 196 -6.11 1.84 13.32
N PRO A 197 -6.80 2.94 12.99
CA PRO A 197 -7.12 3.19 11.60
C PRO A 197 -5.83 3.20 10.78
N PRO A 198 -5.87 2.66 9.56
CA PRO A 198 -4.72 2.68 8.69
C PRO A 198 -4.33 4.10 8.31
N GLU A 199 -3.05 4.29 8.00
CA GLU A 199 -2.51 5.57 7.54
C GLU A 199 -3.04 5.87 6.14
N ASP A 200 -3.62 7.05 5.94
CA ASP A 200 -4.07 7.52 4.63
C ASP A 200 -2.91 8.25 3.94
N ILE A 201 -2.53 7.79 2.76
CA ILE A 201 -1.36 8.28 2.01
C ILE A 201 -1.72 8.41 0.54
N THR A 202 -1.72 9.64 0.06
CA THR A 202 -1.92 9.98 -1.35
C THR A 202 -0.61 10.51 -1.93
N VAL A 203 -0.19 9.95 -3.06
CA VAL A 203 1.02 10.37 -3.78
C VAL A 203 0.61 11.03 -5.08
N GLU A 204 1.04 12.27 -5.30
CA GLU A 204 0.81 13.00 -6.54
C GLU A 204 2.13 13.15 -7.29
N GLU A 205 2.24 12.47 -8.42
CA GLU A 205 3.41 12.58 -9.30
C GLU A 205 3.17 13.66 -10.36
N ILE A 206 3.97 14.74 -10.32
CA ILE A 206 3.86 15.85 -11.27
C ILE A 206 4.63 15.50 -12.55
N THR A 207 3.99 15.50 -13.72
CA THR A 207 4.69 15.25 -14.99
C THR A 207 5.61 16.43 -15.34
N GLY A 208 6.89 16.18 -15.61
CA GLY A 208 7.88 17.23 -15.97
C GLY A 208 9.33 16.80 -15.76
N ASP A 209 10.28 17.59 -16.28
CA ASP A 209 11.71 17.22 -16.42
C ASP A 209 12.44 17.00 -15.09
N ALA A 210 12.01 17.66 -14.01
CA ALA A 210 12.60 17.49 -12.67
C ALA A 210 11.90 16.42 -11.81
N LEU A 211 10.90 15.74 -12.37
CA LEU A 211 10.05 14.69 -11.76
C LEU A 211 9.74 14.89 -10.26
N PRO A 212 9.31 16.10 -9.80
CA PRO A 212 8.91 16.25 -8.40
C PRO A 212 7.66 15.42 -8.12
N PHE A 213 7.47 15.05 -6.86
CA PHE A 213 6.25 14.44 -6.38
C PHE A 213 5.87 15.01 -5.02
N SER A 214 4.58 14.99 -4.71
CA SER A 214 4.04 15.36 -3.40
C SER A 214 3.45 14.12 -2.74
N VAL A 215 3.51 14.06 -1.42
CA VAL A 215 2.91 13.00 -0.62
C VAL A 215 2.09 13.65 0.47
N ARG A 216 0.77 13.52 0.39
CA ARG A 216 -0.14 13.87 1.46
C ARG A 216 -0.31 12.65 2.36
N PHE A 217 -0.09 12.82 3.65
CA PHE A 217 -0.28 11.74 4.62
C PHE A 217 -1.13 12.20 5.81
N HIS A 218 -1.89 11.26 6.35
CA HIS A 218 -2.64 11.40 7.59
C HIS A 218 -2.35 10.20 8.51
N ILE A 219 -1.82 10.49 9.70
CA ILE A 219 -1.43 9.49 10.68
C ILE A 219 -2.41 9.57 11.87
N PRO A 220 -3.35 8.63 11.97
CA PRO A 220 -4.31 8.62 13.07
C PRO A 220 -3.60 8.29 14.38
N GLN A 221 -4.06 8.92 15.46
CA GLN A 221 -3.53 8.74 16.82
C GLN A 221 -1.99 8.94 16.91
N PHE A 222 -1.42 9.80 16.06
CA PHE A 222 0.01 10.08 16.00
C PHE A 222 0.62 10.35 17.39
N GLN A 223 0.02 11.23 18.19
CA GLN A 223 0.54 11.57 19.53
C GLN A 223 0.60 10.32 20.44
N LYS A 224 -0.47 9.52 20.46
CA LYS A 224 -0.53 8.29 21.27
C LYS A 224 0.51 7.27 20.81
N ARG A 225 0.65 7.09 19.49
CA ARG A 225 1.65 6.20 18.87
C ARG A 225 3.07 6.66 19.21
N MET A 226 3.36 7.95 19.10
CA MET A 226 4.66 8.52 19.47
C MET A 226 4.96 8.38 20.97
N MET A 227 3.95 8.49 21.83
CA MET A 227 4.13 8.32 23.28
C MET A 227 4.43 6.87 23.69
N LEU A 228 3.80 5.89 23.03
CA LEU A 228 3.89 4.48 23.40
C LEU A 228 4.98 3.74 22.62
N GLY A 229 4.93 3.79 21.29
CA GLY A 229 5.86 3.09 20.40
C GLY A 229 7.19 3.81 20.21
N LYS A 230 7.24 5.12 20.46
CA LYS A 230 8.40 6.02 20.28
C LYS A 230 8.88 6.18 18.84
N ASP A 231 8.39 5.40 17.88
CA ASP A 231 8.57 5.63 16.46
C ASP A 231 7.35 5.23 15.61
N ILE A 232 7.24 5.85 14.43
CA ILE A 232 6.18 5.65 13.45
C ILE A 232 6.83 5.60 12.07
N ASN A 233 6.51 4.59 11.27
CA ASN A 233 7.06 4.39 9.94
C ASN A 233 5.96 4.51 8.88
N VAL A 234 6.04 5.55 8.05
CA VAL A 234 5.14 5.77 6.93
C VAL A 234 5.85 5.38 5.65
N GLU A 235 5.45 4.27 5.04
CA GLU A 235 6.01 3.78 3.78
C GLU A 235 5.12 4.16 2.59
N PHE A 236 5.72 4.55 1.45
CA PHE A 236 4.99 4.87 0.23
C PHE A 236 5.84 4.64 -1.03
N VAL A 237 5.18 4.34 -2.14
CA VAL A 237 5.80 4.18 -3.45
C VAL A 237 5.64 5.47 -4.24
N ALA A 238 6.76 6.05 -4.68
CA ALA A 238 6.77 7.22 -5.55
C ALA A 238 7.97 7.15 -6.49
N ARG A 239 7.77 7.47 -7.76
CA ARG A 239 8.80 7.45 -8.82
C ARG A 239 9.50 6.09 -8.97
N GLY A 240 8.74 5.01 -8.79
CA GLY A 240 9.29 3.65 -8.84
C GLY A 240 10.35 3.40 -7.76
N ARG A 241 10.17 4.00 -6.59
CA ARG A 241 11.02 3.81 -5.40
C ARG A 241 10.13 3.65 -4.18
N LEU A 242 10.59 2.85 -3.22
CA LEU A 242 9.96 2.76 -1.92
C LEU A 242 10.62 3.77 -0.98
N TRP A 243 9.81 4.60 -0.35
CA TRP A 243 10.22 5.61 0.61
C TRP A 243 9.71 5.25 1.99
N ASN A 244 10.45 5.66 3.02
CA ASN A 244 10.05 5.52 4.41
C ASN A 244 10.28 6.85 5.13
N LEU A 245 9.18 7.51 5.47
CA LEU A 245 9.13 8.66 6.36
C LEU A 245 8.93 8.14 7.79
N LYS A 246 9.99 8.20 8.58
CA LYS A 246 10.02 7.77 9.96
C LYS A 246 9.92 8.96 10.91
N PHE A 247 9.00 8.91 11.86
CA PHE A 247 8.96 9.80 13.01
C PHE A 247 9.50 9.04 14.22
N TYR A 248 10.27 9.68 15.09
CA TYR A 248 10.82 9.02 16.27
C TYR A 248 11.09 10.01 17.42
N THR A 249 11.11 9.50 18.65
CA THR A 249 11.49 10.27 19.83
C THR A 249 13.00 10.24 20.00
N ALA A 250 13.64 11.42 20.03
CA ALA A 250 15.08 11.52 20.23
C ALA A 250 15.45 11.01 21.64
N SER A 251 16.16 9.88 21.72
CA SER A 251 16.53 9.23 22.98
C SER A 251 17.83 9.76 23.58
N LYS A 252 18.71 10.35 22.75
CA LYS A 252 19.95 10.99 23.18
C LYS A 252 19.96 12.45 22.72
N PRO A 253 20.41 13.38 23.56
CA PRO A 253 20.64 14.76 23.14
C PRO A 253 21.77 14.76 22.11
N THR A 254 21.43 14.77 20.83
CA THR A 254 22.38 15.03 19.75
C THR A 254 22.74 16.51 19.79
N ALA A 255 24.04 16.79 19.87
CA ALA A 255 24.72 18.09 19.79
C ALA A 255 23.90 19.35 20.20
N LYS A 256 24.22 19.85 21.40
CA LYS A 256 24.01 21.21 21.95
C LYS A 256 22.60 21.81 22.09
N HIS A 257 21.55 21.37 21.39
CA HIS A 257 20.24 22.07 21.47
C HIS A 257 18.97 21.22 21.57
N LEU A 258 19.06 19.88 21.50
CA LEU A 258 17.87 19.02 21.63
C LEU A 258 17.78 18.45 23.05
N THR A 259 16.94 19.06 23.88
CA THR A 259 16.48 18.48 25.15
C THR A 259 15.73 17.15 24.93
N HIS A 260 15.69 16.29 25.95
CA HIS A 260 14.96 15.03 25.86
C HIS A 260 13.46 15.25 25.63
N GLY A 261 12.84 14.40 24.81
CA GLY A 261 11.39 14.37 24.61
C GLY A 261 10.88 15.01 23.32
N TYR A 262 11.76 15.47 22.44
CA TYR A 262 11.38 15.95 21.12
C TYR A 262 11.11 14.82 20.12
N TRP A 263 10.15 15.08 19.24
CA TRP A 263 9.91 14.24 18.07
C TRP A 263 10.71 14.75 16.88
N SER A 264 11.32 13.83 16.14
CA SER A 264 12.11 14.07 14.94
C SER A 264 11.58 13.24 13.77
N GLY A 265 11.87 13.68 12.55
CA GLY A 265 11.53 12.99 11.31
C GLY A 265 12.79 12.48 10.59
N LEU A 266 12.66 11.48 9.74
CA LEU A 266 13.73 10.92 8.90
C LEU A 266 13.09 10.41 7.62
N LEU A 267 13.60 10.77 6.45
CA LEU A 267 13.20 10.10 5.21
C LEU A 267 14.36 9.32 4.66
N ARG A 268 14.06 8.12 4.21
CA ARG A 268 15.01 7.30 3.50
C ARG A 268 14.34 6.60 2.35
N MET A 269 15.11 6.34 1.32
CA MET A 269 14.73 5.31 0.35
C MET A 269 14.96 3.95 1.01
N VAL A 270 14.02 3.05 0.82
CA VAL A 270 14.09 1.68 1.32
C VAL A 270 14.45 0.77 0.15
N GLU A 271 15.05 -0.37 0.50
CA GLU A 271 15.39 -1.45 -0.43
C GLU A 271 16.44 -0.99 -1.46
N ASN A 272 16.80 -1.86 -2.40
CA ASN A 272 17.88 -1.65 -3.37
C ASN A 272 17.58 -0.55 -4.42
N SER A 273 16.84 0.49 -4.03
CA SER A 273 16.64 1.70 -4.81
C SER A 273 18.01 2.36 -5.08
N PRO A 274 18.31 2.75 -6.33
CA PRO A 274 19.59 3.38 -6.63
C PRO A 274 19.74 4.68 -5.83
N MET A 275 20.95 4.98 -5.35
CA MET A 275 21.18 6.22 -4.61
C MET A 275 20.92 7.41 -5.54
N THR A 276 20.03 8.31 -5.12
CA THR A 276 19.65 9.48 -5.94
C THR A 276 19.56 10.67 -5.01
N PRO A 277 20.35 11.73 -5.26
CA PRO A 277 20.25 12.94 -4.48
C PRO A 277 18.84 13.50 -4.55
N ALA A 278 18.33 13.95 -3.42
CA ALA A 278 16.97 14.45 -3.32
C ALA A 278 16.92 15.64 -2.38
N ALA A 279 16.09 16.58 -2.79
CA ALA A 279 15.75 17.80 -2.12
C ALA A 279 14.31 17.63 -1.64
N PHE A 280 13.98 17.96 -0.40
CA PHE A 280 12.61 17.82 0.08
C PHE A 280 12.20 18.99 0.96
N GLY A 281 10.88 19.22 1.02
CA GLY A 281 10.24 20.15 1.93
C GLY A 281 9.05 19.46 2.57
N LEU A 282 8.92 19.57 3.89
CA LEU A 282 7.83 18.97 4.64
C LEU A 282 7.04 20.06 5.36
N VAL A 283 5.73 20.04 5.13
CA VAL A 283 4.76 20.99 5.64
C VAL A 283 3.72 20.23 6.45
N PHE A 284 3.50 20.65 7.69
CA PHE A 284 2.37 20.17 8.48
C PHE A 284 1.16 21.07 8.34
N LEU A 285 -0.01 20.46 8.26
CA LEU A 285 -1.26 21.20 8.16
C LEU A 285 -1.75 21.57 9.57
N ASP A 286 -2.30 22.78 9.70
CA ASP A 286 -2.96 23.22 10.93
C ASP A 286 -4.23 22.38 11.14
N ALA A 287 -4.34 21.77 12.31
CA ALA A 287 -5.46 20.89 12.60
C ALA A 287 -6.68 21.64 13.16
N ARG A 288 -6.55 22.95 13.41
CA ARG A 288 -7.67 23.76 13.88
C ARG A 288 -8.74 23.84 12.78
N PRO A 289 -10.02 23.60 13.11
CA PRO A 289 -11.09 23.74 12.14
C PRO A 289 -11.09 25.19 11.66
N SER A 290 -10.88 25.38 10.36
CA SER A 290 -11.00 26.70 9.73
C SER A 290 -12.41 27.23 10.03
N PRO A 291 -12.57 28.36 10.73
CA PRO A 291 -13.88 28.89 11.05
C PRO A 291 -14.53 29.40 9.74
N SER A 292 -15.31 28.52 9.11
CA SER A 292 -16.33 28.82 8.09
C SER A 292 -15.91 29.78 6.96
N SER A 293 -15.22 29.27 5.94
CA SER A 293 -15.38 29.72 4.54
C SER A 293 -14.86 28.66 3.55
N PRO A 294 -15.60 28.32 2.48
CA PRO A 294 -15.18 27.34 1.46
C PRO A 294 -14.35 27.95 0.31
N GLU A 295 -13.74 29.13 0.47
CA GLU A 295 -12.81 29.68 -0.53
C GLU A 295 -11.34 29.60 -0.07
N PRO A 296 -10.39 29.27 -0.98
CA PRO A 296 -8.95 29.39 -0.71
C PRO A 296 -8.58 30.88 -0.63
N PHE A 297 -8.82 31.47 0.53
CA PHE A 297 -8.46 32.85 0.85
C PHE A 297 -6.93 32.96 0.93
N TRP A 298 -6.35 33.49 -0.14
CA TRP A 298 -4.97 33.96 -0.17
C TRP A 298 -4.83 35.12 0.82
N VAL A 299 -4.47 34.79 2.05
CA VAL A 299 -4.07 35.78 3.05
C VAL A 299 -2.75 36.41 2.62
N SER A 300 -2.89 37.54 1.91
CA SER A 300 -2.10 38.76 2.09
C SER A 300 -1.50 38.84 3.50
N LYS A 301 -0.16 38.81 3.57
CA LYS A 301 0.69 39.32 4.67
C LYS A 301 0.04 39.34 6.06
N SER A 302 -0.43 38.19 6.57
CA SER A 302 -0.80 38.05 7.98
C SER A 302 0.34 37.38 8.73
N ARG A 303 0.83 38.06 9.77
CA ARG A 303 1.98 37.70 10.60
C ARG A 303 1.77 36.45 11.49
N ARG A 304 0.86 35.53 11.16
CA ARG A 304 0.56 34.32 11.95
C ARG A 304 0.14 33.14 11.07
N LYS A 305 1.03 32.66 10.21
CA LYS A 305 0.96 31.30 9.69
C LYS A 305 2.15 30.54 10.27
N GLU A 306 1.92 29.83 11.38
CA GLU A 306 2.87 28.85 11.93
C GLU A 306 2.85 27.60 11.06
N ILE A 307 3.22 27.75 9.79
CA ILE A 307 3.55 26.62 8.94
C ILE A 307 4.95 26.20 9.36
N LEU A 308 5.08 25.04 10.01
CA LEU A 308 6.40 24.46 10.25
C LEU A 308 6.92 23.92 8.92
N TYR A 309 7.78 24.70 8.28
CA TYR A 309 8.48 24.31 7.07
C TYR A 309 9.83 23.73 7.44
N VAL A 310 10.11 22.51 6.97
CA VAL A 310 11.40 21.87 7.14
C VAL A 310 11.96 21.45 5.81
N GLN A 311 13.17 21.92 5.52
CA GLN A 311 13.92 21.62 4.32
C GLN A 311 15.16 20.81 4.68
N GLY A 312 15.51 19.88 3.81
CA GLY A 312 16.78 19.16 3.92
C GLY A 312 17.26 18.67 2.56
N GLU A 313 18.53 18.27 2.54
CA GLU A 313 19.22 17.75 1.37
C GLU A 313 19.91 16.43 1.73
N THR A 314 20.04 15.54 0.75
CA THR A 314 20.85 14.31 0.87
C THR A 314 22.33 14.65 1.04
N GLU A 315 22.95 14.17 2.12
CA GLU A 315 24.41 14.01 2.13
C GLU A 315 24.80 12.68 1.44
N PRO A 316 25.77 12.68 0.52
CA PRO A 316 26.13 11.50 -0.26
C PRO A 316 26.86 10.40 0.53
N LYS A 317 27.14 10.59 1.82
CA LYS A 317 28.02 9.70 2.60
C LYS A 317 27.30 8.46 3.16
N ASP A 318 25.98 8.51 3.33
CA ASP A 318 25.22 7.48 4.03
C ASP A 318 24.14 6.85 3.15
N HIS A 319 24.51 5.97 2.22
CA HIS A 319 23.64 4.93 1.62
C HIS A 319 22.21 5.37 1.19
N GLY A 320 22.01 6.62 0.73
CA GLY A 320 20.68 7.13 0.35
C GLY A 320 19.75 7.48 1.53
N ILE A 321 20.29 7.65 2.74
CA ILE A 321 19.57 8.11 3.93
C ILE A 321 19.55 9.64 3.93
N ILE A 322 18.35 10.21 4.03
CA ILE A 322 18.14 11.66 4.15
C ILE A 322 17.71 11.95 5.58
N SER A 323 18.68 12.11 6.47
CA SER A 323 18.36 12.50 7.84
C SER A 323 18.15 14.01 7.90
N TRP A 324 16.98 14.40 8.37
CA TRP A 324 16.77 15.71 8.95
C TRP A 324 16.42 15.53 10.41
N SER A 325 16.45 16.62 11.16
CA SER A 325 15.86 16.65 12.48
C SER A 325 15.05 17.92 12.57
N TRP A 326 13.79 17.79 12.91
CA TRP A 326 13.02 18.91 13.42
C TRP A 326 12.69 18.66 14.87
N THR A 327 12.05 19.66 15.45
CA THR A 327 11.62 19.67 16.83
C THR A 327 10.16 20.07 16.83
N MET A 328 9.26 19.12 17.08
CA MET A 328 7.85 19.41 17.35
C MET A 328 7.61 19.35 18.87
N PHE A 329 6.91 20.35 19.41
CA PHE A 329 6.54 20.39 20.82
C PHE A 329 5.35 19.48 21.08
N ARG A 330 5.40 18.76 22.21
CA ARG A 330 4.55 17.61 22.50
C ARG A 330 3.10 17.96 22.85
N ASP A 331 2.88 19.08 23.54
CA ASP A 331 1.61 19.31 24.24
C ASP A 331 0.73 20.44 23.65
N ASP A 332 1.29 21.32 22.80
CA ASP A 332 0.56 22.47 22.22
C ASP A 332 0.81 22.69 20.71
N SER A 333 1.20 21.64 19.99
CA SER A 333 1.47 21.78 18.55
C SER A 333 0.17 22.05 17.78
N PRO A 334 0.04 23.16 17.02
CA PRO A 334 -1.14 23.44 16.20
C PRO A 334 -1.31 22.42 15.06
N CYS A 335 -0.29 21.63 14.77
CA CYS A 335 -0.29 20.59 13.75
C CYS A 335 -0.90 19.26 14.23
N ILE A 336 -1.09 19.09 15.54
CA ILE A 336 -1.74 17.90 16.11
C ILE A 336 -3.23 18.19 16.28
N ALA A 337 -4.05 17.36 15.67
CA ALA A 337 -5.50 17.49 15.77
C ALA A 337 -6.00 17.13 17.18
N PRO A 338 -7.21 17.57 17.57
CA PRO A 338 -7.78 17.24 18.87
C PRO A 338 -7.92 15.72 19.13
N ASP A 339 -7.99 14.90 18.08
CA ASP A 339 -8.01 13.43 18.15
C ASP A 339 -6.60 12.80 18.24
N GLY A 340 -5.56 13.64 18.32
CA GLY A 340 -4.16 13.24 18.37
C GLY A 340 -3.56 12.85 17.01
N SER A 341 -4.28 13.03 15.90
CA SER A 341 -3.77 12.75 14.55
C SER A 341 -2.81 13.84 14.02
N LEU A 342 -2.01 13.48 13.02
CA LEU A 342 -1.08 14.38 12.33
C LEU A 342 -1.30 14.30 10.83
N THR A 343 -1.45 15.46 10.18
CA THR A 343 -1.58 15.56 8.72
C THR A 343 -0.46 16.43 8.16
N GLY A 344 0.14 15.98 7.06
CA GLY A 344 1.23 16.71 6.40
C GLY A 344 1.33 16.48 4.91
N VAL A 345 2.14 17.31 4.27
CA VAL A 345 2.48 17.26 2.85
C VAL A 345 4.00 17.27 2.72
N LEU A 346 4.54 16.20 2.15
CA LEU A 346 5.95 16.05 1.81
C LEU A 346 6.13 16.32 0.31
N GLY A 347 6.82 17.39 -0.05
CA GLY A 347 7.30 17.64 -1.42
C GLY A 347 8.72 17.10 -1.59
N VAL A 348 8.96 16.30 -2.63
CA VAL A 348 10.29 15.78 -2.96
C VAL A 348 10.63 16.13 -4.40
N LYS A 349 11.83 16.68 -4.59
CA LYS A 349 12.45 16.93 -5.88
C LYS A 349 13.70 16.07 -5.98
N LEU A 350 13.68 15.11 -6.90
CA LEU A 350 14.87 14.31 -7.20
C LEU A 350 15.85 15.19 -8.00
N ALA A 351 17.13 15.14 -7.66
CA ALA A 351 18.14 15.73 -8.51
C ALA A 351 18.16 14.91 -9.82
N SER A 352 17.86 15.57 -10.93
CA SER A 352 18.25 15.04 -12.23
C SER A 352 19.77 15.07 -12.30
N GLU A 353 20.40 14.03 -12.84
CA GLU A 353 21.85 13.96 -13.01
C GLU A 353 22.40 15.17 -13.78
N ASP A 354 21.57 15.82 -14.59
CA ASP A 354 21.93 16.94 -15.47
C ASP A 354 21.44 18.32 -15.01
N ALA A 355 20.71 18.44 -13.87
CA ALA A 355 20.06 19.71 -13.50
C ALA A 355 20.90 20.62 -12.58
N PRO A 356 20.88 21.95 -12.77
CA PRO A 356 21.52 22.91 -11.88
C PRO A 356 20.87 22.94 -10.48
N LYS A 357 21.71 23.05 -9.45
CA LYS A 357 21.39 22.89 -8.00
C LYS A 357 20.42 23.91 -7.37
N ARG A 358 19.65 24.69 -8.14
CA ARG A 358 18.75 25.69 -7.55
C ARG A 358 17.36 25.10 -7.25
N PHE A 359 16.96 25.21 -5.99
CA PHE A 359 15.62 24.92 -5.51
C PHE A 359 14.63 25.96 -6.04
N PRO A 360 13.43 25.58 -6.51
CA PRO A 360 12.34 26.53 -6.65
C PRO A 360 11.83 26.89 -5.25
N GLU A 361 11.79 28.18 -4.92
CA GLU A 361 11.28 28.69 -3.63
C GLU A 361 9.78 28.40 -3.42
N THR A 362 9.09 27.89 -4.44
CA THR A 362 7.65 27.65 -4.43
C THR A 362 7.35 26.16 -4.58
N ILE A 363 6.98 25.52 -3.47
CA ILE A 363 6.23 24.25 -3.54
C ILE A 363 4.85 24.60 -4.10
N PRO A 364 4.35 23.89 -5.13
CA PRO A 364 2.99 24.07 -5.61
C PRO A 364 2.03 23.63 -4.50
N THR A 365 1.58 24.58 -3.70
CA THR A 365 0.31 24.46 -2.99
C THR A 365 -0.75 24.66 -4.04
N THR A 366 -1.23 23.61 -4.70
CA THR A 366 -2.37 23.73 -5.63
C THR A 366 -3.62 24.10 -4.82
N PRO A 367 -4.31 25.21 -5.16
CA PRO A 367 -5.66 25.46 -4.71
C PRO A 367 -6.50 25.62 -5.99
N ASP A 368 -6.84 24.49 -6.61
CA ASP A 368 -7.54 24.41 -7.90
C ASP A 368 -6.82 25.06 -9.10
N GLU A 369 -6.49 24.20 -10.08
CA GLU A 369 -6.16 24.50 -11.49
C GLU A 369 -5.42 25.82 -11.82
N GLN A 370 -4.11 25.74 -12.08
CA GLN A 370 -3.56 26.31 -13.32
C GLN A 370 -2.12 25.83 -13.60
N CYS A 371 -2.01 25.22 -14.78
CA CYS A 371 -0.79 24.98 -15.52
C CYS A 371 -0.40 26.31 -16.20
N ILE A 372 0.76 26.88 -15.88
CA ILE A 372 1.45 27.83 -16.78
C ILE A 372 2.93 27.49 -16.80
N ILE A 373 3.32 26.98 -17.96
CA ILE A 373 4.68 26.79 -18.45
C ILE A 373 5.33 28.17 -18.61
N CYS A 374 6.61 28.29 -18.27
CA CYS A 374 7.52 29.17 -19.00
C CYS A 374 8.33 28.28 -19.94
#